data_AF-A0A182SF14-F1
#
_entry.id   AF-A0A182SF14-F1
#
_cell.length_a   1.000
_cell.length_b   1.000
_cell.length_c   1.000
_cell.angle_alpha   90.00
_cell.angle_beta   90.00
_cell.angle_gamma   90.00
#
_symmetry.space_group_name_H-M   'P 1'
#
loop_
_entity.id
_entity.type
_entity.pdbx_description
1 polymer ?
#
loop_
_entity_poly.entity_id
_entity_poly.type
_entity_poly.pdbx_seq_one_letter_code
_entity_poly.pdbx_strand_id
1 'polypeptide(L)'
;MPIWLNKARVHNIDVLENALENRPSGKSLLTVSNHHSCFDDPGIWGLLKLRNVCNKNVIRWSMAAHDICFTCKAHSLFFMYGKCIPVVRGAGVYQPAVDLCIEKLKLGHWVHVFPEGKVNMTKEDLR
;
A
#
# COMPACT_ATOMS: atom_id res chain seq x y z
N MET A 1 29.10 -13.21 -11.96
CA MET A 1 28.23 -12.22 -12.64
C MET A 1 27.81 -11.18 -11.62
N PRO A 2 27.97 -9.88 -11.86
CA PRO A 2 27.49 -8.86 -10.93
C PRO A 2 25.96 -8.84 -10.94
N ILE A 3 25.34 -9.01 -9.78
CA ILE A 3 23.89 -8.91 -9.60
C ILE A 3 23.57 -7.41 -9.51
N TRP A 4 23.17 -6.81 -10.62
CA TRP A 4 22.82 -5.37 -10.70
C TRP A 4 21.38 -5.08 -10.23
N LEU A 5 20.51 -6.09 -10.18
CA LEU A 5 19.10 -5.97 -9.81
C LEU A 5 18.69 -7.06 -8.83
N ASN A 6 17.82 -6.71 -7.88
CA ASN A 6 17.22 -7.67 -6.96
C ASN A 6 16.33 -8.66 -7.72
N LYS A 7 16.37 -9.94 -7.34
CA LYS A 7 15.47 -10.98 -7.88
C LYS A 7 14.30 -11.18 -6.92
N ALA A 8 13.09 -10.82 -7.34
CA ALA A 8 11.89 -11.07 -6.58
C ALA A 8 11.43 -12.53 -6.73
N ARG A 9 11.01 -13.16 -5.64
CA ARG A 9 10.29 -14.44 -5.64
C ARG A 9 8.88 -14.18 -5.13
N VAL A 10 7.89 -14.56 -5.93
CA VAL A 10 6.48 -14.34 -5.62
C VAL A 10 5.76 -15.68 -5.59
N HIS A 11 4.87 -15.83 -4.63
CA HIS A 11 4.03 -17.00 -4.47
C HIS A 11 2.56 -16.57 -4.61
N ASN A 12 1.76 -17.37 -5.31
CA ASN A 12 0.31 -17.21 -5.44
C ASN A 12 -0.13 -15.83 -5.98
N ILE A 13 0.65 -15.27 -6.92
CA ILE A 13 0.37 -13.96 -7.51
C ILE A 13 -0.98 -13.92 -8.24
N ASP A 14 -1.40 -15.06 -8.79
CA ASP A 14 -2.68 -15.27 -9.47
C ASP A 14 -3.88 -14.90 -8.58
N VAL A 15 -3.79 -15.12 -7.26
CA VAL A 15 -4.84 -14.74 -6.31
C VAL A 15 -5.02 -13.23 -6.28
N LEU A 16 -3.91 -12.48 -6.18
CA LEU A 16 -3.95 -11.03 -6.19
C LEU A 16 -4.40 -10.51 -7.57
N GLU A 17 -3.85 -11.04 -8.67
CA GLU A 17 -4.24 -10.62 -10.01
C GLU A 17 -5.73 -10.83 -10.27
N ASN A 18 -6.29 -11.97 -9.87
CA ASN A 18 -7.71 -12.24 -9.96
C ASN A 18 -8.55 -11.26 -9.11
N ALA A 19 -8.08 -10.93 -7.91
CA ALA A 19 -8.72 -9.93 -7.04
C ALA A 19 -8.59 -8.48 -7.55
N LEU A 20 -7.70 -8.21 -8.51
CA LEU A 20 -7.57 -6.90 -9.17
C LEU A 20 -8.38 -6.83 -10.47
N GLU A 21 -8.42 -7.91 -11.24
CA GLU A 21 -8.97 -7.91 -12.60
C GLU A 21 -10.41 -8.41 -12.68
N ASN A 22 -10.79 -9.36 -11.82
CA ASN A 22 -12.11 -10.01 -11.83
C ASN A 22 -12.96 -9.67 -10.61
N ARG A 23 -12.54 -8.68 -9.80
CA ARG A 23 -13.30 -8.24 -8.63
C ARG A 23 -14.62 -7.60 -9.07
N PRO A 24 -15.78 -8.08 -8.57
CA PRO A 24 -17.07 -7.45 -8.88
C PRO A 24 -17.07 -5.97 -8.55
N SER A 25 -17.79 -5.18 -9.36
CA SER A 25 -17.95 -3.75 -9.10
C SER A 25 -18.53 -3.52 -7.69
N GLY A 26 -17.98 -2.55 -6.96
CA GLY A 26 -18.36 -2.24 -5.59
C GLY A 26 -17.80 -3.18 -4.52
N LYS A 27 -17.18 -4.32 -4.87
CA LYS A 27 -16.54 -5.19 -3.88
C LYS A 27 -15.18 -4.63 -3.49
N SER A 28 -14.97 -4.42 -2.19
CA SER A 28 -13.72 -3.90 -1.64
C SER A 28 -12.59 -4.94 -1.67
N LEU A 29 -11.34 -4.47 -1.68
CA LEU A 29 -10.17 -5.30 -1.42
C LEU A 29 -9.34 -4.68 -0.29
N LEU A 30 -9.10 -5.46 0.76
CA LEU A 30 -8.18 -5.09 1.83
C LEU A 30 -7.01 -6.06 1.78
N THR A 31 -5.79 -5.54 1.66
CA THR A 31 -4.56 -6.34 1.79
C THR A 31 -3.78 -5.89 3.02
N VAL A 32 -3.27 -6.85 3.77
CA VAL A 32 -2.52 -6.63 5.00
C VAL A 32 -1.17 -7.31 4.86
N SER A 33 -0.09 -6.62 5.22
CA SER A 33 1.24 -7.24 5.31
C SER A 33 2.03 -6.68 6.47
N ASN A 34 3.05 -7.42 6.87
CA ASN A 34 4.15 -6.86 7.64
C ASN A 34 4.86 -5.74 6.85
N HIS A 35 5.63 -4.93 7.56
CA HIS A 35 6.34 -3.78 7.03
C HIS A 35 7.83 -3.87 7.38
N HIS A 36 8.62 -4.45 6.49
CA HIS A 36 10.06 -4.61 6.66
C HIS A 36 10.87 -3.39 6.20
N SER A 37 10.34 -2.58 5.28
CA SER A 37 11.08 -1.46 4.72
C SER A 37 10.18 -0.43 4.05
N CYS A 38 10.70 0.80 3.86
CA CYS A 38 10.03 1.80 3.03
C CYS A 38 9.86 1.37 1.56
N PHE A 39 10.55 0.31 1.11
CA PHE A 39 10.42 -0.25 -0.23
C PHE A 39 9.19 -1.15 -0.37
N ASP A 40 8.55 -1.60 0.70
CA ASP A 40 7.49 -2.62 0.61
C ASP A 40 6.32 -2.16 -0.26
N ASP A 41 5.88 -0.91 -0.09
CA ASP A 41 4.79 -0.36 -0.90
C ASP A 41 5.21 -0.16 -2.39
N PRO A 42 6.31 0.55 -2.72
CA PRO A 42 6.81 0.60 -4.11
C PRO A 42 7.11 -0.79 -4.71
N GLY A 43 7.59 -1.74 -3.90
CA GLY A 43 7.92 -3.09 -4.30
C GLY A 43 6.72 -3.85 -4.84
N ILE A 44 5.53 -3.63 -4.27
CA ILE A 44 4.28 -4.18 -4.79
C ILE A 44 4.04 -3.71 -6.24
N TRP A 45 4.42 -2.47 -6.63
CA TRP A 45 4.24 -2.00 -8.01
C TRP A 45 5.00 -2.85 -9.01
N GLY A 46 6.22 -3.26 -8.63
CA GLY A 46 7.08 -4.08 -9.48
C GLY A 46 6.54 -5.49 -9.73
N LEU A 47 5.57 -5.96 -8.93
CA LEU A 47 4.95 -7.28 -9.09
C LEU A 47 3.68 -7.26 -9.94
N LEU A 48 3.07 -6.09 -10.14
CA LEU A 48 1.81 -5.96 -10.84
C LEU A 48 2.01 -5.80 -12.34
N LYS A 49 1.07 -6.33 -13.14
CA LYS A 49 0.98 -6.02 -14.57
C LYS A 49 0.87 -4.51 -14.76
N LEU A 50 1.56 -3.97 -15.78
CA LEU A 50 1.61 -2.53 -16.06
C LEU A 50 0.21 -1.91 -16.20
N ARG A 51 -0.75 -2.64 -16.79
CA ARG A 51 -2.16 -2.22 -16.87
C ARG A 51 -2.80 -1.95 -15.51
N ASN A 52 -2.43 -2.70 -14.48
CA ASN A 52 -2.98 -2.57 -13.13
C ASN A 52 -2.31 -1.40 -12.39
N VAL A 53 -1.00 -1.21 -12.61
CA VAL A 53 -0.25 -0.05 -12.08
C VAL A 53 -0.76 1.27 -12.66
N CYS A 54 -1.01 1.31 -13.96
CA CYS A 54 -1.50 2.51 -14.66
C CYS A 54 -3.01 2.75 -14.52
N ASN A 55 -3.76 1.82 -13.91
CA ASN A 55 -5.20 1.96 -13.75
C ASN A 55 -5.54 2.54 -12.36
N LYS A 56 -5.93 3.82 -12.35
CA LYS A 56 -6.32 4.55 -11.13
C LYS A 56 -7.50 3.94 -10.38
N ASN A 57 -8.32 3.08 -10.97
CA ASN A 57 -9.44 2.44 -10.27
C ASN A 57 -9.03 1.11 -9.63
N VAL A 58 -7.96 0.49 -10.13
CA VAL A 58 -7.45 -0.81 -9.68
C VAL A 58 -6.36 -0.62 -8.62
N ILE A 59 -5.40 0.28 -8.85
CA ILE A 59 -4.25 0.47 -7.96
C ILE A 59 -4.66 0.94 -6.56
N ARG A 60 -3.96 0.39 -5.56
CA ARG A 60 -4.27 0.56 -4.13
C ARG A 60 -4.17 2.01 -3.64
N TRP A 61 -4.93 2.27 -2.59
CA TRP A 61 -4.62 3.29 -1.61
C TRP A 61 -3.74 2.68 -0.52
N SER A 62 -2.75 3.42 -0.04
CA SER A 62 -1.84 2.95 1.02
C SER A 62 -1.74 3.99 2.12
N MET A 63 -1.42 3.57 3.33
CA MET A 63 -1.16 4.50 4.44
C MET A 63 0.32 4.83 4.51
N ALA A 64 0.65 6.10 4.71
CA ALA A 64 2.04 6.56 4.79
C ALA A 64 2.22 7.51 5.98
N ALA A 65 3.37 7.42 6.66
CA ALA A 65 3.64 8.24 7.83
C ALA A 65 3.76 9.73 7.44
N HIS A 66 2.91 10.56 8.05
CA HIS A 66 2.85 12.01 7.76
C HIS A 66 4.22 12.68 7.93
N ASP A 67 4.90 12.38 9.04
CA ASP A 67 6.18 12.96 9.43
C ASP A 67 7.39 12.47 8.62
N ILE A 68 7.19 11.49 7.72
CA ILE A 68 8.23 10.99 6.81
C ILE A 68 7.91 11.37 5.36
N CYS A 69 6.70 11.05 4.90
CA CYS A 69 6.30 11.17 3.49
C CYS A 69 5.74 12.54 3.12
N PHE A 70 5.31 13.36 4.09
CA PHE A 70 4.61 14.63 3.83
C PHE A 70 5.34 15.83 4.45
N THR A 71 6.68 15.79 4.39
CA THR A 71 7.57 16.78 5.02
C THR A 71 7.77 18.05 4.20
N CYS A 72 7.54 18.00 2.89
CA CYS A 72 7.62 19.16 2.00
C CYS A 72 6.60 19.05 0.86
N LYS A 73 6.37 20.15 0.12
CA LYS A 73 5.40 20.21 -0.97
C LYS A 73 5.67 19.16 -2.06
N ALA A 74 6.94 18.98 -2.45
CA ALA A 74 7.31 18.02 -3.49
C ALA A 74 7.00 16.57 -3.06
N HIS A 75 7.39 16.19 -1.84
CA HIS A 75 7.08 14.86 -1.30
C HIS A 75 5.57 14.66 -1.16
N SER A 76 4.87 15.65 -0.61
CA SER A 76 3.41 15.58 -0.43
C SER A 76 2.70 15.33 -1.76
N LEU A 77 3.07 16.05 -2.82
CA LEU A 77 2.50 15.83 -4.15
C LEU A 77 2.81 14.42 -4.67
N PHE A 78 4.07 13.97 -4.57
CA PHE A 78 4.47 12.64 -5.00
C PHE A 78 3.65 11.53 -4.34
N PHE A 79 3.56 11.54 -3.01
CA PHE A 79 2.83 10.53 -2.25
C PHE A 79 1.31 10.65 -2.43
N MET A 80 0.74 11.86 -2.56
CA MET A 80 -0.67 12.04 -2.88
C MET A 80 -1.04 11.47 -4.25
N TYR A 81 -0.22 11.71 -5.28
CA TYR A 81 -0.43 11.12 -6.60
C TYR A 81 -0.22 9.61 -6.61
N GLY A 82 0.66 9.11 -5.74
CA GLY A 82 0.81 7.68 -5.45
C GLY A 82 -0.32 7.08 -4.60
N LYS A 83 -1.39 7.84 -4.32
CA LYS A 83 -2.53 7.43 -3.47
C LYS A 83 -2.16 7.01 -2.05
N CYS A 84 -1.15 7.65 -1.50
CA CYS A 84 -0.81 7.51 -0.10
C CYS A 84 -1.66 8.46 0.75
N ILE A 85 -2.26 7.93 1.81
CA ILE A 85 -3.05 8.65 2.80
C ILE A 85 -2.15 8.94 4.00
N PRO A 86 -1.98 10.21 4.42
CA PRO A 86 -1.09 10.57 5.52
C PRO A 86 -1.69 10.14 6.86
N VAL A 87 -0.97 9.28 7.59
CA VAL A 87 -1.32 8.80 8.93
C VAL A 87 -0.40 9.44 9.96
N VAL A 88 -0.97 9.88 11.07
CA VAL A 88 -0.23 10.45 12.21
C VAL A 88 0.10 9.32 13.19
N ARG A 89 1.39 9.06 13.38
CA ARG A 89 1.87 8.07 14.35
C ARG A 89 1.62 8.55 15.77
N GLY A 90 1.23 7.63 16.66
CA GLY A 90 0.89 7.95 18.05
C GLY A 90 -0.51 8.52 18.27
N ALA A 91 -1.24 8.91 17.22
CA ALA A 91 -2.62 9.39 17.31
C ALA A 91 -3.67 8.27 17.50
N GLY A 92 -3.24 7.01 17.48
CA GLY A 92 -4.13 5.84 17.54
C GLY A 92 -4.84 5.56 16.20
N VAL A 93 -5.79 4.62 16.22
CA VAL A 93 -6.53 4.18 15.02
C VAL A 93 -7.71 5.11 14.67
N TYR A 94 -8.19 5.90 15.63
CA TYR A 94 -9.30 6.83 15.43
C TYR A 94 -8.79 8.16 14.88
N GLN A 95 -8.51 8.21 13.58
CA GLN A 95 -8.03 9.40 12.89
C GLN A 95 -8.64 9.55 11.50
N PRO A 96 -8.76 10.78 10.96
CA PRO A 96 -9.39 11.02 9.66
C PRO A 96 -8.78 10.22 8.50
N ALA A 97 -7.49 9.90 8.60
CA ALA A 97 -6.80 9.06 7.63
C ALA A 97 -7.38 7.64 7.55
N VAL A 98 -7.71 7.04 8.69
CA VAL A 98 -8.32 5.71 8.76
C VAL A 98 -9.78 5.77 8.30
N ASP A 99 -10.51 6.82 8.65
CA ASP A 99 -11.87 7.05 8.15
C ASP A 99 -11.88 7.14 6.61
N LEU A 100 -10.89 7.84 6.02
CA LEU A 100 -10.74 7.91 4.58
C LEU A 100 -10.48 6.53 3.96
N CYS A 101 -9.63 5.70 4.58
CA CYS A 101 -9.41 4.31 4.15
C CYS A 101 -10.72 3.51 4.17
N ILE A 102 -11.53 3.64 5.22
CA ILE A 102 -12.84 2.99 5.34
C ILE A 102 -13.78 3.48 4.22
N GLU A 103 -13.82 4.78 3.93
CA GLU A 103 -14.61 5.31 2.83
C GLU A 103 -14.13 4.78 1.46
N LYS A 104 -12.82 4.64 1.24
CA LYS A 104 -12.30 4.00 0.01
C LYS A 104 -12.76 2.55 -0.11
N LEU A 105 -12.74 1.79 0.99
CA LEU A 105 -13.25 0.42 1.01
C LEU A 105 -14.75 0.37 0.70
N LYS A 106 -15.58 1.25 1.31
CA LYS A 106 -17.02 1.34 1.02
C LYS A 106 -17.32 1.60 -0.46
N LEU A 107 -16.44 2.32 -1.15
CA LEU A 107 -16.53 2.59 -2.60
C LEU A 107 -15.98 1.45 -3.48
N GLY A 108 -15.58 0.30 -2.90
CA GLY A 108 -15.06 -0.85 -3.63
C GLY A 108 -13.59 -0.73 -4.05
N HIS A 109 -12.85 0.25 -3.54
CA HIS A 109 -11.43 0.38 -3.83
C HIS A 109 -10.58 -0.68 -3.11
N TRP A 110 -9.34 -0.78 -3.56
CA TRP A 110 -8.28 -1.52 -2.88
C TRP A 110 -7.57 -0.62 -1.87
N VAL A 111 -7.52 -1.03 -0.61
CA VAL A 111 -6.68 -0.42 0.44
C VAL A 111 -5.64 -1.43 0.91
N HIS A 112 -4.40 -0.99 1.07
CA HIS A 112 -3.32 -1.76 1.65
C HIS A 112 -2.89 -1.17 2.99
N VAL A 113 -2.68 -2.04 3.97
CA VAL A 113 -2.40 -1.67 5.35
C VAL A 113 -1.17 -2.40 5.87
N PHE A 114 -0.28 -1.62 6.49
CA PHE A 114 0.81 -2.09 7.34
C PHE A 114 0.41 -1.85 8.80
N PRO A 115 -0.21 -2.83 9.49
CA PRO A 115 -0.84 -2.62 10.80
C PRO A 115 0.17 -2.33 11.92
N GLU A 116 1.45 -2.63 11.69
CA GLU A 116 2.55 -2.32 12.62
C GLU A 116 2.74 -0.81 12.83
N GLY A 117 2.25 0.03 11.92
CA GLY A 117 2.33 1.50 12.01
C GLY A 117 3.75 2.07 11.94
N LYS A 118 4.75 1.22 11.71
CA LYS A 118 6.17 1.54 11.58
C LYS A 118 6.88 0.42 10.81
N VAL A 119 8.07 0.72 10.31
CA VAL A 119 8.98 -0.31 9.81
C VAL A 119 9.42 -1.19 10.98
N ASN A 120 9.25 -2.50 10.82
CA ASN A 120 9.65 -3.52 11.75
C ASN A 120 11.15 -3.80 11.63
N MET A 121 11.92 -3.10 12.48
CA MET A 121 13.38 -3.25 12.54
C MET A 121 13.82 -4.54 13.24
N THR A 122 12.98 -5.12 14.11
CA THR A 122 13.30 -6.33 14.88
C THR A 122 12.94 -7.61 14.13
N LYS A 123 12.19 -7.50 13.03
CA LYS A 123 11.69 -8.61 12.21
C LYS A 123 10.87 -9.63 13.00
N GLU A 124 10.13 -9.13 13.98
CA GLU A 124 9.15 -9.94 14.71
C GLU A 124 8.00 -10.33 13.79
N ASP A 125 7.44 -11.51 13.98
CA ASP A 125 6.28 -11.95 13.21
C ASP A 125 5.08 -11.04 13.50
N LEU A 126 4.31 -10.79 12.44
CA LEU A 126 3.06 -10.05 12.54
C LEU A 126 2.08 -10.85 13.42
N ARG A 127 1.60 -10.24 14.51
CA ARG A 127 0.68 -10.83 15.48
C ARG A 127 -0.77 -10.51 15.17
#